data_AF-A0A4V2G5T8-F1
#
_entry.id   AF-A0A4V2G5T8-F1
#
_cell.length_a   1.000
_cell.length_b   1.000
_cell.length_c   1.000
_cell.angle_alpha   90.00
_cell.angle_beta   90.00
_cell.angle_gamma   90.00
#
_symmetry.space_group_name_H-M   'P 1'
#
loop_
_entity.id
_entity.type
_entity.pdbx_description
1 polymer ?
#
loop_
_entity_poly.entity_id
_entity_poly.type
_entity_poly.pdbx_seq_one_letter_code
_entity_poly.pdbx_strand_id
1 'polypeptide(L)'
;MRDLDEAGDDAGRPALADSADGGPEWRVRPACLGSVGVAHTFEELVQKQRAAAAAHATVEGLRDTYGPPAERAMTGAQSGTYETALRAWRDLARDVQTALSEYARDTGRPRAEVEAEVERAAAAGD
;
A
#
# COMPACT_ATOMS: atom_id res chain seq x y z
N MET A 1 4.23 51.44 1.70
CA MET A 1 5.56 51.05 2.22
C MET A 1 5.59 49.53 2.13
N ARG A 2 5.71 48.91 0.94
CA ARG A 2 6.92 48.78 0.11
C ARG A 2 8.15 48.59 0.99
N ASP A 3 8.57 47.35 1.16
CA ASP A 3 9.85 46.88 0.62
C ASP A 3 9.68 45.43 0.11
N LEU A 4 10.12 45.25 -1.13
CA LEU A 4 10.38 43.99 -1.82
C LEU A 4 11.87 43.66 -1.61
N ASP A 5 12.28 42.52 -2.18
CA ASP A 5 13.65 42.15 -2.56
C ASP A 5 14.47 41.37 -1.53
N GLU A 6 15.27 40.34 -1.83
CA GLU A 6 15.44 39.40 -2.95
C GLU A 6 16.65 38.50 -2.58
N ALA A 7 16.60 37.25 -3.03
CA ALA A 7 17.70 36.34 -3.41
C ALA A 7 18.92 36.03 -2.51
N GLY A 8 19.38 34.79 -2.70
CA GLY A 8 20.63 34.21 -2.21
C GLY A 8 20.42 32.71 -2.01
N ASP A 9 20.07 31.97 -3.05
CA ASP A 9 21.01 31.29 -3.96
C ASP A 9 21.66 30.04 -3.35
N ASP A 10 21.54 29.00 -4.16
CA ASP A 10 22.00 27.64 -4.05
C ASP A 10 23.53 27.55 -3.99
N ALA A 11 24.08 26.79 -3.03
CA ALA A 11 25.30 26.00 -3.23
C ALA A 11 25.70 25.29 -1.92
N GLY A 12 25.82 23.96 -1.94
CA GLY A 12 26.60 23.26 -0.91
C GLY A 12 26.19 21.85 -0.48
N ARG A 13 25.64 21.02 -1.35
CA ARG A 13 25.97 19.57 -1.35
C ARG A 13 27.00 19.34 -2.47
N PRO A 14 27.89 18.31 -2.47
CA PRO A 14 27.87 17.08 -1.64
C PRO A 14 29.27 16.54 -1.19
N ALA A 15 29.26 15.60 -0.24
CA ALA A 15 30.21 14.48 -0.15
C ALA A 15 29.52 13.38 0.69
N LEU A 16 28.88 12.35 0.11
CA LEU A 16 29.47 11.13 -0.45
C LEU A 16 30.48 10.44 0.50
N ALA A 17 29.93 9.86 1.57
CA ALA A 17 30.28 8.54 2.08
C ALA A 17 28.90 7.88 2.33
N ASP A 18 28.62 6.65 1.92
CA ASP A 18 29.29 5.46 2.41
C ASP A 18 28.78 4.22 1.64
N SER A 19 29.67 3.25 1.47
CA SER A 19 29.40 1.83 1.21
C SER A 19 28.74 1.42 -0.12
N ALA A 20 29.62 1.14 -1.09
CA ALA A 20 29.41 0.10 -2.08
C ALA A 20 29.36 -1.27 -1.37
N ASP A 21 28.16 -1.71 -1.03
CA ASP A 21 27.89 -3.10 -0.65
C ASP A 21 27.59 -3.94 -1.89
N GLY A 22 28.11 -5.16 -1.88
CA GLY A 22 28.24 -6.05 -3.04
C GLY A 22 26.90 -6.39 -3.70
N GLY A 23 26.88 -6.28 -5.03
CA GLY A 23 25.73 -6.72 -5.82
C GLY A 23 25.70 -8.25 -5.99
N PRO A 24 24.59 -8.92 -5.65
CA PRO A 24 24.30 -10.24 -6.17
C PRO A 24 23.54 -10.13 -7.52
N GLU A 25 24.29 -10.37 -8.58
CA GLU A 25 24.05 -11.44 -9.58
C GLU A 25 22.64 -11.71 -10.15
N TRP A 26 21.77 -10.73 -10.36
CA TRP A 26 20.55 -10.95 -11.17
C TRP A 26 20.84 -11.03 -12.69
N ARG A 27 21.86 -11.80 -13.10
CA ARG A 27 21.81 -12.47 -14.41
C ARG A 27 20.98 -13.73 -14.26
N VAL A 28 19.67 -13.58 -14.38
CA VAL A 28 18.80 -14.66 -14.85
C VAL A 28 17.64 -14.04 -15.63
N ARG A 29 17.73 -14.13 -16.96
CA ARG A 29 16.54 -14.45 -17.74
C ARG A 29 16.50 -15.98 -17.78
N PRO A 30 15.35 -16.58 -17.48
CA PRO A 30 14.71 -17.27 -18.59
C PRO A 30 13.18 -17.16 -18.59
N ALA A 31 12.70 -17.28 -19.83
CA ALA A 31 11.50 -17.97 -20.27
C ALA A 31 10.12 -17.44 -19.84
N CYS A 32 9.26 -17.36 -20.87
CA CYS A 32 7.82 -17.40 -20.80
C CYS A 32 7.36 -18.58 -19.93
N LEU A 33 7.27 -18.39 -18.63
CA LEU A 33 6.53 -19.26 -17.73
C LEU A 33 5.11 -18.71 -17.67
N GLY A 34 4.16 -19.51 -18.17
CA GLY A 34 2.76 -19.28 -17.93
C GLY A 34 2.52 -19.06 -16.44
N SER A 35 1.62 -18.12 -16.13
CA SER A 35 1.10 -17.77 -14.81
C SER A 35 1.34 -18.87 -13.76
N VAL A 36 2.43 -18.77 -13.01
CA VAL A 36 2.61 -19.59 -11.82
C VAL A 36 1.68 -18.98 -10.78
N GLY A 37 0.42 -19.41 -10.78
CA GLY A 37 -0.48 -19.14 -9.68
C GLY A 37 0.13 -19.79 -8.45
N VAL A 38 0.62 -18.99 -7.50
CA VAL A 38 0.69 -19.48 -6.13
C VAL A 38 -0.77 -19.75 -5.76
N ALA A 39 -1.10 -21.01 -5.49
CA ALA A 39 -2.39 -21.33 -4.92
C ALA A 39 -2.45 -20.62 -3.56
N HIS A 40 -3.14 -19.47 -3.51
CA HIS A 40 -3.30 -18.73 -2.27
C HIS A 40 -3.92 -19.66 -1.22
N THR A 41 -3.46 -19.60 0.01
CA THR A 41 -4.12 -20.34 1.10
C THR A 41 -5.21 -19.49 1.74
N PHE A 42 -6.20 -20.11 2.38
CA PHE A 42 -7.23 -19.37 3.10
C PHE A 42 -6.61 -18.46 4.18
N GLU A 43 -5.62 -18.96 4.91
CA GLU A 43 -4.91 -18.18 5.94
C GLU A 43 -4.19 -16.97 5.34
N GLU A 44 -3.53 -17.13 4.19
CA GLU A 44 -2.90 -16.01 3.47
C GLU A 44 -3.92 -14.93 3.08
N LEU A 45 -5.11 -15.31 2.61
CA LEU A 45 -6.19 -14.36 2.32
C LEU A 45 -6.62 -13.60 3.57
N VAL A 46 -6.74 -14.28 4.72
CA VAL A 46 -7.06 -13.65 6.00
C VAL A 46 -5.98 -12.64 6.40
N GLN A 47 -4.70 -12.99 6.27
CA GLN A 47 -3.61 -12.07 6.59
C GLN A 47 -3.57 -10.85 5.66
N LYS A 48 -3.77 -11.05 4.35
CA LYS A 48 -3.88 -9.95 3.37
C LYS A 48 -5.06 -9.04 3.69
N GLN A 49 -6.22 -9.61 4.04
CA GLN A 49 -7.40 -8.85 4.43
C GLN A 49 -7.17 -8.05 5.71
N ARG A 50 -6.50 -8.61 6.72
CA ARG A 50 -6.10 -7.89 7.94
C ARG A 50 -5.15 -6.74 7.64
N ALA A 51 -4.15 -6.95 6.78
CA ALA A 51 -3.24 -5.89 6.36
C ALA A 51 -3.99 -4.74 5.65
N ALA A 52 -4.90 -5.07 4.74
CA ALA A 52 -5.75 -4.08 4.08
C ALA A 52 -6.65 -3.33 5.08
N ALA A 53 -7.25 -4.03 6.05
CA ALA A 53 -8.08 -3.42 7.09
C ALA A 53 -7.27 -2.47 8.00
N ALA A 54 -6.07 -2.86 8.43
CA ALA A 54 -5.19 -2.02 9.22
C ALA A 54 -4.74 -0.75 8.46
N ALA A 55 -4.42 -0.90 7.17
CA ALA A 55 -4.11 0.25 6.31
C ALA A 55 -5.33 1.17 6.14
N HIS A 56 -6.53 0.61 6.00
CA HIS A 56 -7.77 1.39 5.94
C HIS A 56 -8.02 2.18 7.23
N ALA A 57 -7.86 1.54 8.40
CA ALA A 57 -7.99 2.20 9.70
C ALA A 57 -7.00 3.37 9.86
N THR A 58 -5.80 3.25 9.28
CA THR A 58 -4.83 4.36 9.24
C THR A 58 -5.35 5.52 8.40
N VAL A 59 -5.94 5.26 7.23
CA VAL A 59 -6.55 6.28 6.37
C VAL A 59 -7.70 6.99 7.09
N GLU A 60 -8.56 6.22 7.79
CA GLU A 60 -9.66 6.76 8.58
C GLU A 60 -9.14 7.63 9.74
N GLY A 61 -8.14 7.16 10.48
CA GLY A 61 -7.51 7.94 11.56
C GLY A 61 -6.88 9.24 11.07
N LEU A 62 -6.26 9.26 9.88
CA LEU A 62 -5.75 10.48 9.25
C LEU A 62 -6.90 11.43 8.85
N ARG A 63 -8.01 10.90 8.34
CA ARG A 63 -9.20 11.69 8.00
C ARG A 63 -9.80 12.35 9.24
N ASP A 64 -9.88 11.60 10.35
CA ASP A 64 -10.41 12.11 11.61
C ASP A 64 -9.47 13.16 12.25
N THR A 65 -8.15 12.96 12.11
CA THR A 65 -7.13 13.88 12.66
C THR A 65 -7.06 15.21 11.91
N TYR A 66 -7.08 15.16 10.57
CA TYR A 66 -6.93 16.36 9.74
C TYR A 66 -8.26 17.07 9.48
N GLY A 67 -9.38 16.42 9.78
CA GLY A 67 -10.72 16.84 9.40
C GLY A 67 -11.09 16.36 8.00
N PRO A 68 -12.38 16.33 7.65
CA PRO A 68 -12.80 15.93 6.33
C PRO A 68 -12.12 16.85 5.29
N PRO A 69 -11.58 16.29 4.19
CA PRO A 69 -10.82 17.06 3.21
C PRO A 69 -11.60 18.24 2.60
N ALA A 70 -12.93 18.23 2.74
CA ALA A 70 -13.84 19.29 2.32
C ALA A 70 -14.02 20.44 3.33
N GLU A 71 -13.72 20.25 4.62
CA GLU A 71 -13.99 21.24 5.68
C GLU A 71 -12.74 22.02 6.13
N ARG A 72 -11.54 21.43 6.00
CA ARG A 72 -10.28 22.10 6.33
C ARG A 72 -9.27 21.87 5.22
N ALA A 73 -8.74 22.95 4.65
CA ALA A 73 -7.64 22.84 3.70
C ALA A 73 -6.43 22.24 4.42
N MET A 74 -6.16 20.96 4.15
CA MET A 74 -4.98 20.26 4.61
C MET A 74 -3.73 20.98 4.09
N THR A 75 -2.70 21.09 4.93
CA THR A 75 -1.38 21.53 4.46
C THR A 75 -0.83 20.54 3.43
N GLY A 76 0.04 20.98 2.53
CA GLY A 76 0.62 20.10 1.50
C GLY A 76 1.29 18.84 2.07
N ALA A 77 1.93 18.95 3.24
CA ALA A 77 2.51 17.81 3.95
C ALA A 77 1.45 16.82 4.43
N GLN A 78 0.35 17.30 5.02
CA GLN A 78 -0.76 16.46 5.50
C GLN A 78 -1.49 15.77 4.35
N SER A 79 -1.73 16.50 3.25
CA SER A 79 -2.29 15.93 2.02
C SER A 79 -1.39 14.82 1.48
N GLY A 80 -0.06 15.04 1.40
CA GLY A 80 0.89 14.05 0.94
C GLY A 80 0.93 12.77 1.80
N THR A 81 0.87 12.91 3.13
CA THR A 81 0.76 11.76 4.04
C THR A 81 -0.53 10.99 3.83
N TYR A 82 -1.66 11.68 3.73
CA TYR A 82 -2.96 11.06 3.49
C TYR A 82 -3.00 10.34 2.14
N GLU A 83 -2.51 10.96 1.07
CA GLU A 83 -2.45 10.35 -0.26
C GLU A 83 -1.57 9.11 -0.32
N THR A 84 -0.46 9.11 0.42
CA THR A 84 0.44 7.96 0.52
C THR A 84 -0.24 6.78 1.24
N ALA A 85 -0.90 7.05 2.37
CA ALA A 85 -1.65 6.03 3.10
C ALA A 85 -2.82 5.48 2.26
N LEU A 86 -3.55 6.38 1.59
CA LEU A 86 -4.65 6.03 0.68
C LEU A 86 -4.17 5.13 -0.47
N ARG A 87 -3.02 5.44 -1.07
CA ARG A 87 -2.43 4.59 -2.12
C ARG A 87 -2.05 3.21 -1.57
N ALA A 88 -1.35 3.16 -0.43
CA ALA A 88 -0.95 1.90 0.18
C ALA A 88 -2.16 0.98 0.50
N TRP A 89 -3.24 1.55 1.06
CA TRP A 89 -4.48 0.79 1.28
C TRP A 89 -5.08 0.27 -0.04
N ARG A 90 -5.15 1.11 -1.08
CA ARG A 90 -5.70 0.69 -2.38
C ARG A 90 -4.91 -0.44 -3.03
N ASP A 91 -3.58 -0.41 -2.90
CA ASP A 91 -2.70 -1.45 -3.42
C ASP A 91 -2.95 -2.78 -2.68
N LEU A 92 -3.05 -2.76 -1.36
CA LEU A 92 -3.39 -3.94 -0.55
C LEU A 92 -4.81 -4.47 -0.85
N ALA A 93 -5.79 -3.57 -0.98
CA ALA A 93 -7.16 -3.96 -1.32
C ALA A 93 -7.21 -4.63 -2.70
N ARG A 94 -6.43 -4.15 -3.67
CA ARG A 94 -6.34 -4.78 -4.99
C ARG A 94 -5.67 -6.14 -4.95
N ASP A 95 -4.64 -6.31 -4.12
CA ASP A 95 -3.97 -7.58 -3.89
C ASP A 95 -4.93 -8.61 -3.29
N VAL A 96 -5.69 -8.24 -2.24
CA VAL A 96 -6.74 -9.08 -1.65
C VAL A 96 -7.77 -9.53 -2.69
N GLN A 97 -8.28 -8.60 -3.50
CA GLN A 97 -9.30 -8.89 -4.50
C GLN A 97 -8.78 -9.80 -5.63
N THR A 98 -7.50 -9.67 -5.99
CA THR A 98 -6.83 -10.60 -6.92
C THR A 98 -6.74 -11.99 -6.30
N ALA A 99 -6.22 -12.09 -5.09
CA ALA A 99 -6.02 -13.37 -4.40
C ALA A 99 -7.33 -14.11 -4.12
N LEU A 100 -8.40 -13.40 -3.73
CA LEU A 100 -9.75 -13.97 -3.57
C LEU A 100 -10.28 -14.56 -4.88
N SER A 101 -10.04 -13.87 -6.01
CA SER A 101 -10.49 -14.31 -7.32
C SER A 101 -9.79 -15.61 -7.74
N GLU A 102 -8.48 -15.67 -7.52
CA GLU A 102 -7.66 -16.84 -7.82
C GLU A 102 -8.02 -18.02 -6.91
N TYR A 103 -8.12 -17.80 -5.60
CA TYR A 103 -8.54 -18.85 -4.66
C TYR A 103 -9.93 -19.40 -4.96
N ALA A 104 -10.92 -18.54 -5.23
CA ALA A 104 -12.28 -18.95 -5.55
C ALA A 104 -12.31 -19.80 -6.83
N ARG A 105 -11.54 -19.39 -7.85
CA ARG A 105 -11.38 -20.15 -9.10
C ARG A 105 -10.74 -21.51 -8.86
N ASP A 106 -9.67 -21.56 -8.07
CA ASP A 106 -8.91 -22.79 -7.84
C ASP A 106 -9.65 -23.78 -6.94
N THR A 107 -10.46 -23.29 -6.00
CA THR A 107 -11.29 -24.12 -5.11
C THR A 107 -12.67 -24.44 -5.68
N GLY A 108 -13.06 -23.81 -6.80
CA GLY A 108 -14.40 -23.95 -7.40
C GLY A 108 -15.52 -23.35 -6.54
N ARG A 109 -15.18 -22.50 -5.57
CA ARG A 109 -16.14 -21.85 -4.66
C ARG A 109 -16.60 -20.50 -5.22
N PRO A 110 -17.83 -20.05 -4.91
CA PRO A 110 -18.26 -18.72 -5.29
C PRO A 110 -17.45 -17.66 -4.54
N ARG A 111 -16.90 -16.67 -5.26
CA ARG A 111 -16.07 -15.59 -4.69
C ARG A 111 -16.69 -14.89 -3.49
N ALA A 112 -17.99 -14.59 -3.58
CA ALA A 112 -18.71 -13.90 -2.50
C ALA A 112 -18.74 -14.71 -1.18
N GLU A 113 -18.77 -16.05 -1.26
CA GLU A 113 -18.73 -16.90 -0.08
C GLU A 113 -17.34 -16.91 0.55
N VAL A 114 -16.29 -17.01 -0.28
CA VAL A 114 -14.89 -16.93 0.18
C VAL A 114 -14.63 -15.57 0.82
N GLU A 115 -15.06 -14.48 0.19
CA GLU A 115 -14.89 -13.11 0.68
C GLU A 115 -15.54 -12.94 2.06
N ALA A 116 -16.80 -13.36 2.22
CA ALA A 116 -17.49 -13.28 3.50
C ALA A 116 -16.87 -14.17 4.59
N GLU A 117 -16.22 -15.28 4.23
CA GLU A 117 -15.50 -16.14 5.17
C GLU A 117 -14.18 -15.52 5.61
N VAL A 118 -13.42 -14.97 4.66
CA VAL A 118 -12.17 -14.26 4.91
C VAL A 118 -12.42 -13.01 5.75
N GLU A 119 -13.46 -12.23 5.45
CA GLU A 119 -13.84 -11.04 6.21
C GLU A 119 -14.17 -11.39 7.67
N ARG A 120 -14.99 -12.43 7.89
CA ARG A 120 -15.31 -12.90 9.25
C ARG A 120 -14.07 -13.39 9.99
N ALA A 121 -13.20 -14.17 9.34
CA ALA A 121 -11.97 -14.68 9.96
C ALA A 121 -10.93 -13.58 10.23
N ALA A 122 -10.89 -12.55 9.39
CA ALA A 122 -10.06 -11.38 9.59
C ALA A 122 -10.51 -10.59 10.82
N ALA A 123 -11.83 -10.41 11.00
CA ALA A 123 -12.43 -9.68 12.12
C ALA A 123 -12.41 -10.46 13.45
N ALA A 124 -12.38 -11.79 13.43
CA ALA A 124 -12.43 -12.62 14.64
C ALA A 124 -11.08 -12.78 15.38
N GLY A 125 -9.99 -12.20 14.86
CA GLY A 125 -8.64 -12.36 15.41
C GLY A 125 -8.12 -11.19 16.23
N ASP A 126 -9.00 -10.31 16.71
CA ASP A 126 -8.69 -9.21 17.63
C ASP A 126 -9.15 -9.57 19.06
#